data_AF-A0AA89PZW5-F1
#
_entry.id   AF-A0AA89PZW5-F1
#
_cell.length_a   1.000
_cell.length_b   1.000
_cell.length_c   1.000
_cell.angle_alpha   90.00
_cell.angle_beta   90.00
_cell.angle_gamma   90.00
#
_symmetry.space_group_name_H-M   'P 1'
#
loop_
_entity.id
_entity.type
_entity.pdbx_description
1 polymer ?
#
loop_
_entity_poly.entity_id
_entity_poly.type
_entity_poly.pdbx_seq_one_letter_code
_entity_poly.pdbx_strand_id
1 'polypeptide(L)'
;MPTEGVNAFLFSKPVKLGRFTADANGTVKGTVTIPKWTDPGKHYFRLKGVESKRSLGAKIIVRPHRPHLADTGEDRSLVMVGGTAALLALGAGTMMAVRRRKHN
;
A
#
# COMPACT_ATOMS: atom_id res chain seq x y z
N MET A 1 -24.94 16.42 22.62
CA MET A 1 -25.28 17.59 23.45
C MET A 1 -24.09 18.55 23.46
N PRO A 2 -24.27 19.84 23.79
CA PRO A 2 -23.14 20.73 23.99
C PRO A 2 -22.14 20.12 24.98
N THR A 3 -20.84 20.20 24.69
CA THR A 3 -19.75 19.72 25.59
C THR A 3 -19.69 18.20 25.87
N GLU A 4 -20.51 17.38 25.22
CA GLU A 4 -20.52 15.91 25.43
C GLU A 4 -19.33 15.22 24.73
N GLY A 5 -18.84 14.14 25.36
CA GLY A 5 -17.85 13.26 24.76
C GLY A 5 -18.46 12.37 23.67
N VAL A 6 -17.81 12.26 22.52
CA VAL A 6 -18.26 11.47 21.37
C VAL A 6 -17.19 10.45 20.99
N ASN A 7 -17.57 9.19 20.87
CA ASN A 7 -16.69 8.13 20.39
C ASN A 7 -16.91 7.90 18.90
N ALA A 8 -15.83 7.88 18.13
CA ALA A 8 -15.85 7.51 16.71
C ALA A 8 -15.53 6.02 16.54
N PHE A 9 -16.34 5.31 15.75
CA PHE A 9 -16.21 3.88 15.48
C PHE A 9 -16.24 3.57 13.99
N LEU A 10 -15.51 2.53 13.61
CA LEU A 10 -15.68 1.86 12.32
C LEU A 10 -16.42 0.53 12.53
N PHE A 11 -17.46 0.26 11.73
CA PHE A 11 -18.30 -0.92 11.84
C PHE A 11 -18.04 -1.94 10.73
N SER A 12 -17.22 -2.93 11.07
CA SER A 12 -17.33 -4.34 10.66
C SER A 12 -17.20 -5.21 11.92
N LYS A 13 -16.07 -5.10 12.63
CA LYS A 13 -15.93 -5.29 14.10
C LYS A 13 -15.77 -3.90 14.71
N PRO A 14 -16.38 -3.53 15.86
CA PRO A 14 -16.30 -2.17 16.37
C PRO A 14 -14.86 -1.77 16.70
N VAL A 15 -14.25 -0.91 15.88
CA VAL A 15 -12.92 -0.35 16.13
C VAL A 15 -13.08 1.09 16.61
N LYS A 16 -12.60 1.40 17.82
CA LYS A 16 -12.59 2.77 18.34
C LYS A 16 -11.48 3.56 17.65
N LEU A 17 -11.85 4.62 16.94
CA LEU A 17 -10.93 5.47 16.18
C LEU A 17 -10.46 6.71 16.94
N GLY A 18 -11.22 7.13 17.97
CA GLY A 18 -10.89 8.30 18.77
C GLY A 18 -12.02 8.73 19.70
N ARG A 19 -11.72 9.72 20.55
CA ARG A 19 -12.69 10.44 21.38
C ARG A 19 -12.61 11.92 21.04
N PHE A 20 -13.75 12.55 20.83
CA PHE A 20 -13.88 13.97 20.56
C PHE A 20 -14.84 14.60 21.57
N THR A 21 -14.79 15.92 21.68
CA THR A 21 -15.74 16.68 22.49
C THR A 21 -16.55 17.55 21.55
N ALA A 22 -17.88 17.52 21.70
CA ALA A 22 -18.74 18.44 20.97
C ALA A 22 -18.58 19.86 21.52
N ASP A 23 -18.59 20.87 20.66
CA ASP A 23 -18.54 22.26 21.09
C ASP A 23 -19.85 22.73 21.76
N ALA A 24 -19.94 24.02 22.10
CA ALA A 24 -21.12 24.62 22.72
C ALA A 24 -22.40 24.49 21.86
N ASN A 25 -22.26 24.28 20.55
CA ASN A 25 -23.36 24.08 19.61
C ASN A 25 -23.66 22.59 19.35
N GLY A 26 -22.92 21.67 19.99
CA GLY A 26 -23.03 20.23 19.74
C GLY A 26 -22.33 19.76 18.47
N THR A 27 -21.48 20.60 17.86
CA THR A 27 -20.71 20.25 16.66
C THR A 27 -19.43 19.53 17.04
N VAL A 28 -19.09 18.48 16.30
CA VAL A 28 -17.82 17.74 16.45
C VAL A 28 -16.99 17.92 15.18
N LYS A 29 -15.74 18.36 15.32
CA LYS A 29 -14.76 18.45 14.23
C LYS A 29 -13.47 17.75 14.64
N GLY A 30 -12.85 17.04 13.71
CA GLY A 30 -11.59 16.36 13.95
C GLY A 30 -11.24 15.37 12.85
N THR A 31 -10.05 14.78 12.97
CA THR A 31 -9.53 13.79 12.04
C THR A 31 -9.32 12.47 12.78
N VAL A 32 -9.61 11.37 12.10
CA VAL A 32 -9.33 10.01 12.57
C VAL A 32 -8.47 9.28 11.55
N THR A 33 -7.66 8.34 12.02
CA THR A 33 -6.88 7.45 11.16
C THR A 33 -7.56 6.09 11.08
N ILE A 34 -7.78 5.60 9.86
CA ILE A 34 -8.24 4.22 9.65
C ILE A 34 -7.06 3.28 9.87
N PRO A 35 -7.13 2.31 10.79
CA PRO A 35 -6.01 1.42 11.05
C PRO A 35 -5.61 0.60 9.83
N LYS A 36 -4.31 0.33 9.68
CA LYS A 36 -3.75 -0.39 8.51
C LYS A 36 -4.32 -1.81 8.34
N TRP A 37 -4.74 -2.46 9.43
CA TRP A 37 -5.32 -3.80 9.44
C TRP A 37 -6.84 -3.81 9.15
N THR A 38 -7.42 -2.66 8.80
CA THR A 38 -8.83 -2.60 8.41
C THR A 38 -9.00 -3.24 7.04
N ASP A 39 -9.88 -4.25 6.95
CA ASP A 39 -10.21 -4.89 5.67
C ASP A 39 -10.70 -3.85 4.66
N PRO A 40 -10.26 -3.88 3.40
CA PRO A 40 -10.79 -3.00 2.36
C PRO A 40 -12.28 -3.30 2.09
N GLY A 41 -13.06 -2.29 1.71
CA GLY A 41 -14.47 -2.45 1.34
C GLY A 41 -15.41 -1.44 1.97
N LYS A 42 -16.70 -1.80 2.03
CA LYS A 42 -17.75 -0.95 2.62
C LYS A 42 -17.71 -1.05 4.14
N HIS A 43 -17.63 0.11 4.80
CA HIS A 43 -17.67 0.22 6.25
C HIS A 43 -18.67 1.30 6.68
N TYR A 44 -19.04 1.29 7.95
CA TYR A 44 -19.89 2.31 8.54
C TYR A 44 -19.11 3.11 9.60
N PHE A 45 -18.89 4.39 9.34
CA PHE A 45 -18.30 5.32 10.30
C PHE A 45 -19.42 5.84 11.23
N ARG A 46 -19.25 5.71 12.55
CA ARG A 46 -20.28 6.08 13.53
C ARG A 46 -19.71 6.93 14.65
N LEU A 47 -20.37 8.05 14.92
CA LEU A 47 -20.19 8.85 16.13
C LEU A 47 -21.26 8.44 17.15
N LYS A 48 -20.87 8.17 18.40
CA LYS A 48 -21.80 7.87 19.50
C LYS A 48 -21.53 8.79 20.69
N GLY A 49 -22.56 9.51 21.13
CA GLY A 49 -22.53 10.31 22.36
C GLY A 49 -22.40 9.43 23.60
N VAL A 50 -21.53 9.83 24.53
CA VAL A 50 -21.25 9.10 25.77
C VAL A 50 -22.43 9.19 26.72
N GLU A 51 -22.95 10.38 26.98
CA GLU A 51 -24.06 10.62 27.90
C GLU A 51 -25.41 10.40 27.20
N SER A 52 -25.62 11.05 26.06
CA SER A 52 -26.90 11.04 25.33
C SER A 52 -27.22 9.70 24.66
N LYS A 53 -26.21 8.84 24.48
CA LYS A 53 -26.27 7.57 23.73
C LYS A 53 -26.71 7.72 22.27
N ARG A 54 -26.90 8.94 21.76
CA ARG A 54 -27.27 9.20 20.36
C ARG A 54 -26.16 8.75 19.43
N SER A 55 -26.55 8.30 18.24
CA SER A 55 -25.61 7.84 17.22
C SER A 55 -25.87 8.54 15.89
N LEU A 56 -24.80 8.95 15.22
CA LEU A 56 -24.80 9.48 13.86
C LEU A 56 -23.84 8.62 13.04
N GLY A 57 -24.17 8.32 11.78
CA GLY A 57 -23.31 7.49 10.95
C GLY A 57 -23.31 7.82 9.48
N ALA A 58 -22.24 7.42 8.81
CA ALA A 58 -22.01 7.58 7.38
C ALA A 58 -21.40 6.31 6.80
N LYS A 59 -21.81 5.94 5.58
CA LYS A 59 -21.18 4.85 4.82
C LYS A 59 -19.89 5.36 4.19
N ILE A 60 -18.81 4.60 4.31
CA ILE A 60 -17.52 4.91 3.69
C ILE A 60 -16.96 3.68 2.97
N ILE A 61 -16.00 3.92 2.07
CA ILE A 61 -15.24 2.85 1.41
C ILE A 61 -13.79 2.96 1.86
N VAL A 62 -13.30 1.92 2.54
CA VAL A 62 -11.87 1.78 2.88
C VAL A 62 -11.15 1.20 1.69
N ARG A 63 -10.13 1.91 1.21
CA ARG A 63 -9.29 1.47 0.08
C ARG A 63 -8.15 0.59 0.57
N PRO A 64 -7.69 -0.37 -0.26
CA PRO A 64 -6.53 -1.19 0.09
C PRO A 64 -5.28 -0.33 0.29
N HIS A 65 -4.54 -0.63 1.35
CA HIS A 65 -3.20 -0.07 1.54
C HIS A 65 -2.26 -0.77 0.56
N ARG A 66 -1.95 -0.12 -0.56
CA ARG A 66 -0.88 -0.57 -1.46
C ARG A 66 0.42 0.07 -1.00
N PRO A 67 1.32 -0.64 -0.29
CA PRO A 67 2.66 -0.12 -0.11
C PRO A 67 3.26 0.13 -1.49
N HIS A 68 3.88 1.29 -1.67
CA HIS A 68 4.67 1.57 -2.86
C HIS A 68 5.83 0.58 -2.86
N LEU A 69 5.75 -0.43 -3.73
CA LEU A 69 6.87 -1.35 -3.96
C LEU A 69 7.88 -0.63 -4.85
N ALA A 70 9.17 -0.87 -4.61
CA ALA A 70 10.20 -0.40 -5.51
C ALA A 70 9.97 -1.03 -6.89
N ASP A 71 10.13 -0.22 -7.93
CA ASP A 71 10.10 -0.67 -9.31
C ASP A 71 11.36 -1.50 -9.59
N THR A 72 11.35 -2.78 -9.22
CA THR A 72 12.42 -3.73 -9.54
C THR A 72 12.17 -4.39 -10.91
N GLY A 73 11.25 -3.85 -11.70
CA GLY A 73 10.99 -4.23 -13.08
C GLY A 73 11.93 -3.54 -14.04
N GLU A 74 13.25 -3.67 -13.85
CA GLU A 74 14.18 -3.35 -14.94
C GLU A 74 14.44 -4.63 -15.75
N ASP A 75 13.81 -4.66 -16.92
CA ASP A 75 13.83 -5.69 -17.95
C ASP A 75 15.22 -6.27 -18.24
N ARG A 76 15.61 -7.33 -17.53
CA ARG A 76 16.81 -8.14 -17.87
C ARG A 76 16.62 -9.05 -19.09
N SER A 77 15.65 -8.75 -19.97
CA SER A 77 15.42 -9.49 -21.21
C SER A 77 16.54 -9.25 -22.24
N LEU A 78 17.05 -8.01 -22.35
CA LEU A 78 18.04 -7.66 -23.38
C LEU A 78 19.46 -8.16 -23.08
N VAL A 79 19.83 -8.28 -21.80
CA VAL A 79 21.19 -8.72 -21.42
C VAL A 79 21.38 -10.22 -21.66
N MET A 80 20.33 -11.03 -21.53
CA MET A 80 20.43 -12.49 -21.72
C MET A 80 20.49 -12.92 -23.20
N VAL A 81 19.92 -12.14 -24.12
CA VAL A 81 20.00 -12.43 -25.56
C VAL A 81 21.32 -11.95 -26.17
N GLY A 82 21.90 -10.84 -25.67
CA GLY A 82 23.18 -10.32 -26.15
C GLY A 82 24.43 -10.99 -25.57
N GLY A 83 24.37 -11.48 -24.32
CA GLY A 83 25.54 -11.99 -23.60
C GLY A 83 26.09 -13.33 -24.11
N THR A 84 25.23 -14.24 -24.56
CA THR A 84 25.65 -15.58 -25.05
C THR A 84 26.26 -15.52 -26.45
N ALA A 85 25.78 -14.66 -27.34
CA ALA A 85 26.37 -14.47 -28.67
C ALA A 85 27.79 -13.90 -28.60
N ALA A 86 28.05 -12.97 -27.67
CA ALA A 86 29.38 -12.38 -27.47
C ALA A 86 30.40 -13.41 -26.94
N LEU A 87 30.00 -14.30 -26.02
CA LEU A 87 30.86 -15.37 -25.50
C LEU A 87 31.18 -16.43 -26.57
N LEU A 88 30.22 -16.78 -27.43
CA LEU A 88 30.44 -17.71 -28.53
C LEU A 88 31.39 -17.15 -29.61
N ALA A 89 31.31 -15.86 -29.92
CA ALA A 89 32.21 -15.21 -30.87
C ALA A 89 33.67 -15.19 -30.39
N LEU A 90 33.91 -14.99 -29.10
CA LEU A 90 35.26 -15.05 -28.50
C LEU A 90 35.81 -16.49 -28.46
N GLY A 91 34.97 -17.48 -28.17
CA GLY A 91 35.36 -18.90 -28.18
C GLY A 91 35.78 -19.42 -29.56
N ALA A 92 35.02 -19.08 -30.61
CA ALA A 92 35.34 -19.51 -31.97
C ALA A 92 36.59 -18.81 -32.56
N GLY A 93 36.82 -17.54 -32.21
CA GLY A 93 37.97 -16.77 -32.72
C GLY A 93 39.32 -17.30 -32.23
N THR A 94 39.39 -17.77 -30.97
CA THR A 94 40.65 -18.28 -30.39
C THR A 94 41.06 -19.65 -30.98
N MET A 95 40.11 -20.56 -31.24
CA MET A 95 40.43 -21.86 -31.87
C MET A 95 40.92 -21.72 -33.31
N MET A 96 40.34 -20.81 -34.11
CA MET A 96 40.80 -20.55 -35.48
C MET A 96 42.19 -19.90 -35.51
N ALA A 97 42.53 -19.05 -34.54
CA ALA A 97 43.84 -18.42 -34.44
C ALA A 97 44.96 -19.42 -34.07
N VAL A 98 44.67 -20.42 -33.23
CA VAL A 98 45.63 -21.46 -32.85
C VAL A 98 45.90 -22.43 -34.01
N ARG A 99 44.89 -22.76 -34.82
CA ARG A 99 45.05 -23.68 -35.96
C ARG A 99 45.99 -23.14 -37.05
N ARG A 100 46.06 -21.81 -37.24
CA ARG A 100 46.98 -21.19 -38.21
C ARG A 100 48.45 -21.22 -37.81
N ARG A 101 48.79 -21.35 -36.51
CA ARG A 101 50.19 -21.38 -36.07
C ARG A 101 50.87 -22.73 -36.21
N LYS A 102 50.12 -23.81 -36.47
CA LYS A 102 50.68 -25.18 -36.53
C LYS A 102 50.94 -25.67 -37.96
N HIS A 103 51.00 -24.77 -38.95
CA HIS A 103 51.21 -25.16 -40.35
C HIS A 103 52.24 -24.30 -41.09
N ASN A 104 53.28 -23.88 -40.38
CA ASN A 104 54.56 -23.42 -40.92
C ASN A 104 55.71 -23.95 -40.07
#